data_AF-A0A8E0RMV5-F1
#
_entry.id   AF-A0A8E0RMV5-F1
#
_cell.length_a   1.000
_cell.length_b   1.000
_cell.length_c   1.000
_cell.angle_alpha   90.00
_cell.angle_beta   90.00
_cell.angle_gamma   90.00
#
_symmetry.space_group_name_H-M   'P 1'
#
loop_
_entity.id
_entity.type
_entity.pdbx_description
1 polymer ?
#
loop_
_entity_poly.entity_id
_entity_poly.type
_entity_poly.pdbx_seq_one_letter_code
_entity_poly.pdbx_strand_id
1 'polypeptide(L)'
;MNIEQEGNRIAERIKFLTCCRLFEKLKVSASAKSRRQVLSHFLQLWEDQYVALGSADTRPASGRASFYPCLRLLVPEVDKTRPAYGLRETALSRLYMKAFGIAPNGPVAQSLSHPVYSGKGKDFADLLFEAIRDRCREDNILSLKVSYVFNIGLHTHFCNTTSETWIFGWPSLCLTGQ
;
A
#
# COMPACT_ATOMS: atom_id res chain seq x y z
N MET A 1 -17.07 16.26 -14.15
CA MET A 1 -16.14 16.27 -13.00
C MET A 1 -15.08 15.21 -13.27
N ASN A 2 -13.80 15.59 -13.31
CA ASN A 2 -12.71 14.62 -13.49
C ASN A 2 -12.32 14.06 -12.11
N ILE A 3 -12.74 12.82 -11.84
CA ILE A 3 -12.52 12.10 -10.57
C ILE A 3 -11.02 11.96 -10.24
N GLU A 4 -10.18 11.90 -11.27
CA GLU A 4 -8.72 11.81 -11.13
C GLU A 4 -8.13 13.15 -10.69
N GLN A 5 -8.59 14.27 -11.26
CA GLN A 5 -8.15 15.61 -10.86
C GLN A 5 -8.51 15.93 -9.41
N GLU A 6 -9.74 15.60 -8.99
CA GLU A 6 -10.17 15.79 -7.60
C GLU A 6 -9.40 14.89 -6.62
N GLY A 7 -9.10 13.64 -7.01
CA GLY A 7 -8.27 12.72 -6.22
C GLY A 7 -6.83 13.22 -6.08
N ASN A 8 -6.25 13.75 -7.16
CA ASN A 8 -4.90 14.31 -7.16
C ASN A 8 -4.80 15.51 -6.19
N ARG A 9 -5.83 16.37 -6.12
CA ARG A 9 -5.83 17.57 -5.26
C ARG A 9 -5.67 17.24 -3.77
N ILE A 10 -6.39 16.22 -3.29
CA ILE A 10 -6.26 15.78 -1.90
C ILE A 10 -4.99 14.94 -1.67
N ALA A 11 -4.58 14.12 -2.64
CA ALA A 11 -3.39 13.29 -2.52
C ALA A 11 -2.07 14.08 -2.44
N GLU A 12 -2.03 15.33 -2.90
CA GLU A 12 -0.88 16.23 -2.70
C GLU A 12 -0.67 16.62 -1.23
N ARG A 13 -1.76 16.69 -0.46
CA ARG A 13 -1.75 17.17 0.93
C ARG A 13 -1.50 16.05 1.93
N ILE A 14 -1.87 14.82 1.56
CA ILE A 14 -1.73 13.65 2.41
C ILE A 14 -0.33 13.06 2.22
N LYS A 15 0.39 12.86 3.32
CA LYS A 15 1.68 12.15 3.29
C LYS A 15 1.45 10.66 3.05
N PHE A 16 2.31 10.04 2.26
CA PHE A 16 2.23 8.59 2.01
C PHE A 16 2.38 7.77 3.31
N LEU A 17 3.20 8.26 4.25
CA LEU A 17 3.34 7.67 5.58
C LEU A 17 1.98 7.48 6.28
N THR A 18 1.04 8.40 6.09
CA THR A 18 -0.29 8.30 6.70
C THR A 18 -1.02 7.05 6.20
N CYS A 19 -0.89 6.72 4.91
CA CYS A 19 -1.41 5.48 4.34
C CYS A 19 -0.64 4.25 4.86
N CYS A 20 0.69 4.30 4.97
CA CYS A 20 1.46 3.20 5.56
C CYS A 20 1.03 2.89 7.00
N ARG A 21 0.83 3.93 7.83
CA ARG A 21 0.35 3.78 9.21
C ARG A 21 -1.06 3.19 9.28
N LEU A 22 -1.93 3.56 8.32
CA LEU A 22 -3.24 2.93 8.18
C LEU A 22 -3.07 1.43 7.90
N PHE A 23 -2.25 1.05 6.92
CA PHE A 23 -2.05 -0.35 6.54
C PHE A 23 -1.47 -1.18 7.69
N GLU A 24 -0.51 -0.63 8.43
CA GLU A 24 0.05 -1.30 9.61
C GLU A 24 -1.01 -1.49 10.70
N LYS A 25 -1.82 -0.46 10.98
CA LYS A 25 -2.92 -0.56 11.94
C LYS A 25 -3.98 -1.59 11.52
N LEU A 26 -4.21 -1.74 10.22
CA LEU A 26 -5.10 -2.76 9.67
C LEU A 26 -4.49 -4.17 9.74
N LYS A 27 -3.18 -4.32 9.46
CA LYS A 27 -2.44 -5.59 9.57
C LYS A 27 -2.48 -6.14 11.00
N VAL A 28 -2.27 -5.29 12.00
CA VAL A 28 -2.25 -5.68 13.42
C VAL A 28 -3.66 -5.86 14.01
N SER A 29 -4.70 -5.36 13.34
CA SER A 29 -6.09 -5.46 13.82
C SER A 29 -6.67 -6.87 13.70
N ALA A 30 -6.82 -7.57 14.84
CA ALA A 30 -7.25 -8.96 14.88
C ALA A 30 -8.69 -9.24 14.37
N SER A 31 -9.61 -8.28 14.49
CA SER A 31 -11.04 -8.51 14.19
C SER A 31 -11.55 -7.71 12.99
N ALA A 32 -12.58 -8.22 12.29
CA ALA A 32 -13.25 -7.46 11.24
C ALA A 32 -13.88 -6.16 11.77
N LYS A 33 -14.41 -6.18 13.00
CA LYS A 33 -14.99 -5.01 13.66
C LYS A 33 -13.96 -3.91 13.90
N SER A 34 -12.79 -4.25 14.42
CA SER A 34 -11.70 -3.29 14.65
C SER A 34 -11.14 -2.74 13.33
N ARG A 35 -10.98 -3.59 12.31
CA ARG A 35 -10.60 -3.14 10.95
C ARG A 35 -11.60 -2.14 10.38
N ARG A 36 -12.91 -2.41 10.52
CA ARG A 36 -13.97 -1.49 10.10
C ARG A 36 -13.90 -0.15 10.84
N GLN A 37 -13.70 -0.16 12.16
CA GLN A 37 -13.57 1.07 12.95
C GLN A 37 -12.38 1.92 12.50
N VAL A 38 -11.23 1.28 12.25
CA VAL A 38 -10.03 1.97 11.74
C VAL A 38 -10.29 2.61 10.37
N LEU A 39 -10.90 1.87 9.43
CA LEU A 39 -11.25 2.39 8.11
C LEU A 39 -12.28 3.52 8.18
N SER A 40 -13.34 3.36 8.98
CA SER A 40 -14.37 4.39 9.13
C SER A 40 -13.80 5.68 9.70
N HIS A 41 -12.91 5.59 10.70
CA HIS A 41 -12.25 6.77 11.23
C HIS A 41 -11.33 7.44 10.20
N PHE A 42 -10.57 6.64 9.44
CA PHE A 42 -9.71 7.18 8.38
C PHE A 42 -10.51 7.88 7.28
N LEU A 43 -11.64 7.31 6.86
CA LEU A 43 -12.54 7.91 5.87
C LEU A 43 -13.15 9.22 6.38
N GLN A 44 -13.52 9.29 7.66
CA GLN A 44 -14.00 10.55 8.25
C GLN A 44 -12.92 11.63 8.19
N LEU A 45 -11.69 11.31 8.60
CA LEU A 45 -10.57 12.25 8.54
C LEU A 45 -10.27 12.69 7.10
N TRP A 46 -10.37 11.76 6.13
CA TRP A 46 -10.22 12.08 4.71
C TRP A 46 -11.28 13.06 4.24
N GLU A 47 -12.54 12.83 4.59
CA GLU A 47 -13.66 13.71 4.27
C GLU A 47 -13.49 15.10 4.89
N ASP A 48 -13.12 15.18 6.17
CA ASP A 48 -12.88 16.44 6.87
C ASP A 48 -11.76 17.24 6.22
N GLN A 49 -10.65 16.58 5.87
CA GLN A 49 -9.53 17.20 5.16
C GLN A 49 -9.94 17.68 3.77
N TYR A 50 -10.74 16.89 3.05
CA TYR A 50 -11.23 17.30 1.74
C TYR A 50 -12.12 18.54 1.80
N VAL A 51 -13.05 18.58 2.77
CA VAL A 51 -13.93 19.74 2.99
C VAL A 51 -13.09 20.98 3.31
N ALA A 52 -12.04 20.83 4.12
CA ALA A 52 -11.13 21.92 4.47
C ALA A 52 -10.32 22.48 3.27
N LEU A 53 -10.17 21.73 2.17
CA LEU A 53 -9.52 22.24 0.95
C LEU A 53 -10.38 23.27 0.20
N GLY A 54 -11.67 23.39 0.54
CA GLY A 54 -12.62 24.22 -0.18
C GLY A 54 -12.95 23.65 -1.57
N SER A 55 -14.10 24.05 -2.09
CA SER A 55 -14.54 23.72 -3.44
C SER A 55 -14.06 24.77 -4.44
N ALA A 56 -13.53 24.32 -5.59
CA ALA A 56 -13.54 25.15 -6.81
C ALA A 56 -14.92 25.14 -7.49
N ASP A 57 -15.79 24.19 -7.12
CA ASP A 57 -17.07 23.93 -7.78
C ASP A 57 -18.18 23.65 -6.73
N THR A 58 -19.33 24.30 -6.83
CA THR A 58 -20.43 24.30 -5.85
C THR A 58 -21.33 23.08 -5.90
N ARG A 59 -21.03 22.10 -6.77
CA ARG A 59 -21.83 20.87 -6.87
C ARG A 59 -21.42 19.93 -5.75
N PRO A 60 -22.35 19.39 -4.94
CA PRO A 60 -22.03 18.34 -3.99
C PRO A 60 -21.42 17.19 -4.78
N ALA A 61 -20.12 16.94 -4.59
CA ALA A 61 -19.42 15.89 -5.28
C ALA A 61 -20.21 14.59 -5.10
N SER A 62 -20.87 14.14 -6.18
CA SER A 62 -21.58 12.87 -6.19
C SER A 62 -20.51 11.78 -6.16
N GLY A 63 -20.07 11.46 -4.94
CA GLY A 63 -18.91 10.62 -4.67
C GLY A 63 -17.81 11.37 -3.95
N ARG A 64 -17.97 11.55 -2.63
CA ARG A 64 -16.91 11.72 -1.62
C ARG A 64 -15.50 11.87 -2.23
N ALA A 65 -15.08 13.09 -2.52
CA ALA A 65 -13.68 13.47 -2.43
C ALA A 65 -12.66 12.45 -3.01
N SER A 66 -12.92 11.90 -4.21
CA SER A 66 -12.22 10.77 -4.83
C SER A 66 -11.21 10.06 -3.90
N PHE A 67 -11.69 9.17 -3.02
CA PHE A 67 -10.86 8.31 -2.15
C PHE A 67 -9.97 7.32 -2.96
N TYR A 68 -10.12 7.34 -4.28
CA TYR A 68 -9.48 6.47 -5.24
C TYR A 68 -7.94 6.37 -5.09
N PRO A 69 -7.17 7.46 -4.85
CA PRO A 69 -5.71 7.36 -4.68
C PRO A 69 -5.28 6.50 -3.49
N CYS A 70 -6.06 6.47 -2.40
CA CYS A 70 -5.79 5.59 -1.27
C CYS A 70 -6.36 4.19 -1.52
N LEU A 71 -7.54 4.09 -2.13
CA LEU A 71 -8.22 2.82 -2.39
C LEU A 71 -7.41 1.89 -3.29
N ARG A 72 -6.78 2.43 -4.35
CA ARG A 72 -5.93 1.65 -5.27
C ARG A 72 -4.67 1.09 -4.61
N LEU A 73 -4.23 1.67 -3.49
CA LEU A 73 -3.11 1.16 -2.70
C LEU A 73 -3.58 0.13 -1.68
N LEU A 74 -4.79 0.31 -1.14
CA LEU A 74 -5.39 -0.60 -0.17
C LEU A 74 -5.84 -1.92 -0.83
N VAL A 75 -6.33 -1.85 -2.07
CA VAL A 75 -6.79 -3.01 -2.84
C VAL A 75 -6.13 -2.98 -4.22
N PRO A 76 -4.83 -3.32 -4.31
CA PRO A 76 -4.09 -3.21 -5.56
C PRO A 76 -4.61 -4.16 -6.65
N GLU A 77 -5.20 -5.30 -6.28
CA GLU A 77 -5.71 -6.32 -7.21
C GLU A 77 -6.85 -5.83 -8.11
N VAL A 78 -7.62 -4.82 -7.66
CA VAL A 78 -8.73 -4.25 -8.44
C VAL A 78 -8.30 -3.03 -9.26
N ASP A 79 -7.04 -2.60 -9.16
CA ASP A 79 -6.51 -1.47 -9.94
C ASP A 79 -6.15 -1.90 -11.37
N LYS A 80 -7.14 -1.84 -12.27
CA LYS A 80 -6.96 -2.17 -13.69
C LYS A 80 -6.31 -1.06 -14.52
N THR A 81 -6.12 0.13 -13.95
CA THR A 81 -5.60 1.28 -14.71
C THR A 81 -4.09 1.20 -14.90
N ARG A 82 -3.38 0.41 -14.08
CA ARG A 82 -1.94 0.28 -14.15
C ARG A 82 -1.55 -0.97 -14.93
N PRO A 83 -0.56 -0.86 -15.85
CA PRO A 83 0.05 -2.04 -16.42
C PRO A 83 0.82 -2.81 -15.33
N ALA A 84 1.04 -4.10 -15.57
CA ALA A 84 1.89 -4.92 -14.71
C ALA A 84 3.30 -4.32 -14.62
N TYR A 85 3.86 -4.22 -13.41
CA TYR A 85 5.18 -3.62 -13.20
C TYR A 85 6.35 -4.47 -13.73
N GLY A 86 6.15 -5.78 -13.89
CA GLY A 86 7.19 -6.70 -14.38
C GLY A 86 8.41 -6.86 -13.45
N LEU A 87 8.35 -6.37 -12.21
CA LEU A 87 9.49 -6.39 -11.27
C LEU A 87 9.49 -7.64 -10.40
N ARG A 88 10.40 -8.58 -10.66
CA ARG A 88 10.65 -9.78 -9.81
C ARG A 88 11.37 -9.43 -8.51
N GLU A 89 11.17 -10.24 -7.46
CA GLU A 89 11.89 -10.10 -6.17
C GLU A 89 13.41 -10.07 -6.36
N THR A 90 13.95 -10.89 -7.27
CA THR A 90 15.38 -10.89 -7.62
C THR A 90 15.85 -9.57 -8.25
N ALA A 91 14.98 -8.88 -9.00
CA ALA A 91 15.28 -7.55 -9.53
C ALA A 91 15.22 -6.49 -8.43
N LEU A 92 14.21 -6.56 -7.55
CA LEU A 92 14.07 -5.67 -6.40
C LEU A 92 15.25 -5.81 -5.44
N SER A 93 15.61 -7.03 -5.06
CA SER A 93 16.75 -7.33 -4.20
C SER A 93 18.04 -6.67 -4.69
N ARG A 94 18.38 -6.83 -5.98
CA ARG A 94 19.54 -6.19 -6.60
C ARG A 94 19.48 -4.66 -6.55
N LEU A 95 18.29 -4.08 -6.80
CA LEU A 95 18.09 -2.63 -6.75
C LEU A 95 18.29 -2.09 -5.33
N TYR A 96 17.68 -2.74 -4.34
CA TYR A 96 17.80 -2.34 -2.93
C TYR A 96 19.22 -2.55 -2.39
N MET A 97 19.88 -3.65 -2.74
CA MET A 97 21.28 -3.87 -2.36
C MET A 97 22.20 -2.78 -2.89
N LYS A 98 22.00 -2.38 -4.15
CA LYS A 98 22.76 -1.28 -4.77
C LYS A 98 22.44 0.07 -4.11
N ALA A 99 21.17 0.37 -3.85
CA ALA A 99 20.75 1.63 -3.26
C ALA A 99 21.25 1.82 -1.82
N PHE A 100 21.24 0.74 -1.02
CA PHE A 100 21.63 0.77 0.39
C PHE A 100 23.08 0.32 0.66
N GLY A 101 23.87 0.06 -0.40
CA GLY A 101 25.27 -0.37 -0.27
C GLY A 101 25.44 -1.70 0.47
N ILE A 102 24.50 -2.64 0.32
CA ILE A 102 24.57 -3.94 0.97
C ILE A 102 25.62 -4.80 0.26
N ALA A 103 26.61 -5.30 1.02
CA ALA A 103 27.68 -6.13 0.49
C ALA A 103 27.11 -7.43 -0.13
N PRO A 104 27.49 -7.79 -1.38
CA PRO A 104 26.81 -8.85 -2.15
C PRO A 104 26.95 -10.25 -1.56
N ASN A 105 28.01 -10.49 -0.79
CA ASN A 105 28.29 -11.79 -0.17
C ASN A 105 27.94 -11.82 1.32
N GLY A 106 27.31 -10.78 1.85
CA GLY A 106 26.90 -10.72 3.26
C GLY A 106 25.66 -11.57 3.54
N PRO A 107 25.41 -11.91 4.82
CA PRO A 107 24.23 -12.69 5.21
C PRO A 107 22.92 -12.00 4.82
N VAL A 108 22.87 -10.66 4.88
CA VAL A 108 21.71 -9.85 4.46
C VAL A 108 21.48 -9.93 2.95
N ALA A 109 22.54 -9.92 2.14
CA ALA A 109 22.41 -10.05 0.69
C ALA A 109 21.93 -11.45 0.29
N GLN A 110 22.40 -12.49 0.99
CA GLN A 110 21.92 -13.86 0.79
C GLN A 110 20.44 -13.98 1.15
N SER A 111 20.00 -13.43 2.29
CA SER A 111 18.59 -13.48 2.70
C SER A 111 17.65 -12.74 1.74
N LEU A 112 18.12 -11.67 1.07
CA LEU A 112 17.34 -10.95 0.07
C LEU A 112 17.40 -11.60 -1.32
N SER A 113 18.47 -12.32 -1.65
CA SER A 113 18.62 -12.98 -2.96
C SER A 113 17.91 -14.34 -3.00
N HIS A 114 17.89 -15.03 -1.87
CA HIS A 114 17.25 -16.34 -1.67
C HIS A 114 16.37 -16.30 -0.41
N PRO A 115 15.23 -15.59 -0.47
CA PRO A 115 14.36 -15.46 0.69
C PRO A 115 13.79 -16.81 1.10
N VAL A 116 13.97 -17.15 2.38
CA VAL A 116 13.38 -18.34 2.99
C VAL A 116 12.19 -17.91 3.82
N TYR A 117 10.99 -18.15 3.28
CA TYR A 117 9.74 -17.84 3.96
C TYR A 117 9.44 -18.92 5.01
N SER A 118 9.78 -18.64 6.27
CA SER A 118 9.22 -19.42 7.37
C SER A 118 7.71 -19.10 7.42
N GLY A 119 6.84 -20.13 7.41
CA GLY A 119 5.38 -20.02 7.25
C GLY A 119 4.60 -19.21 8.31
N LYS A 120 5.25 -18.30 9.03
CA LYS A 120 4.69 -17.34 9.99
C LYS A 120 4.26 -16.01 9.32
N GLY A 121 3.89 -16.03 8.05
CA GLY A 121 3.41 -14.83 7.34
C GLY A 121 4.47 -13.74 7.13
N LYS A 122 5.76 -14.11 7.06
CA LYS A 122 6.83 -13.20 6.62
C LYS A 122 6.95 -13.25 5.10
N ASP A 123 6.92 -12.09 4.45
CA ASP A 123 7.13 -11.94 3.02
C ASP A 123 8.46 -11.23 2.67
N PHE A 124 8.71 -11.00 1.38
CA PHE A 124 9.90 -10.27 0.93
C PHE A 124 9.96 -8.84 1.48
N ALA A 125 8.82 -8.16 1.62
CA ALA A 125 8.77 -6.80 2.13
C ALA A 125 9.18 -6.75 3.60
N ASP A 126 8.77 -7.73 4.42
CA ASP A 126 9.22 -7.86 5.80
C ASP A 126 10.74 -8.13 5.87
N LEU A 127 11.29 -9.02 5.02
CA LEU A 127 12.73 -9.30 4.96
C LEU A 127 13.53 -8.05 4.57
N LEU A 128 13.04 -7.31 3.59
CA LEU A 128 13.66 -6.08 3.13
C LEU A 128 13.60 -4.98 4.21
N PHE A 129 12.45 -4.82 4.88
CA PHE A 129 12.29 -3.86 5.96
C PHE A 129 13.31 -4.11 7.07
N GLU A 130 13.44 -5.35 7.54
CA GLU A 130 14.44 -5.72 8.55
C GLU A 130 15.87 -5.46 8.07
N ALA A 131 16.15 -5.67 6.78
CA ALA A 131 17.46 -5.40 6.21
C ALA A 131 17.81 -3.91 6.17
N ILE A 132 16.84 -3.01 5.97
CA ILE A 132 17.12 -1.58 5.70
C ILE A 132 16.73 -0.64 6.84
N ARG A 133 15.96 -1.09 7.85
CA ARG A 133 15.43 -0.19 8.90
C ARG A 133 16.51 0.64 9.59
N ASP A 134 17.67 0.05 9.89
CA ASP A 134 18.77 0.74 10.59
C ASP A 134 19.57 1.67 9.67
N ARG A 135 19.30 1.62 8.35
CA ARG A 135 19.96 2.44 7.31
C ARG A 135 19.08 3.62 6.87
N CYS A 136 17.81 3.64 7.25
CA CYS A 136 16.84 4.66 6.86
C CYS A 136 16.63 5.69 7.97
N ARG A 137 16.63 6.99 7.60
CA ARG A 137 16.09 8.05 8.48
C ARG A 137 14.57 8.10 8.34
N GLU A 138 13.86 8.44 9.41
CA GLU A 138 12.38 8.57 9.41
C GLU A 138 11.89 9.85 8.69
N ASP A 139 12.54 10.25 7.60
CA ASP A 139 12.22 11.48 6.89
C ASP A 139 11.05 11.25 5.92
N ASN A 140 9.89 11.79 6.27
CA ASN A 140 8.61 11.52 5.61
C ASN A 140 8.24 12.61 4.58
N ILE A 141 9.01 12.68 3.50
CA ILE A 141 8.90 13.75 2.49
C ILE A 141 7.92 13.46 1.35
N LEU A 142 7.48 12.21 1.18
CA LEU A 142 6.64 11.82 0.05
C LEU A 142 5.14 12.08 0.32
N SER A 143 4.51 12.82 -0.58
CA SER A 143 3.05 12.92 -0.66
C SER A 143 2.45 11.68 -1.33
N LEU A 144 1.18 11.42 -1.05
CA LEU A 144 0.44 10.32 -1.63
C LEU A 144 0.43 10.42 -3.16
N LYS A 145 0.32 11.64 -3.71
CA LYS A 145 0.42 11.92 -5.15
C LYS A 145 1.67 11.33 -5.77
N VAL A 146 2.82 11.68 -5.21
CA VAL A 146 4.12 11.20 -5.69
C VAL A 146 4.19 9.69 -5.48
N SER A 147 3.77 9.18 -4.32
CA SER A 147 3.91 7.77 -4.01
C SER A 147 3.07 6.83 -4.85
N TYR A 148 1.84 7.14 -5.27
CA TYR A 148 1.18 6.25 -6.25
C TYR A 148 1.83 6.40 -7.63
N VAL A 149 2.36 7.54 -8.04
CA VAL A 149 3.16 7.61 -9.28
C VAL A 149 4.38 6.69 -9.19
N PHE A 150 5.03 6.64 -8.02
CA PHE A 150 6.23 5.85 -7.74
C PHE A 150 6.00 4.41 -7.23
N ASN A 151 4.75 3.99 -6.97
CA ASN A 151 4.43 2.63 -6.54
C ASN A 151 4.61 1.69 -7.74
N ILE A 152 5.87 1.40 -8.05
CA ILE A 152 6.35 0.70 -9.24
C ILE A 152 6.89 -0.69 -8.82
N GLY A 153 6.85 -1.09 -7.55
CA GLY A 153 7.60 -2.29 -7.11
C GLY A 153 7.15 -3.06 -5.87
N LEU A 154 5.88 -3.04 -5.47
CA LEU A 154 5.40 -3.89 -4.36
C LEU A 154 4.45 -5.02 -4.77
N HIS A 155 4.15 -5.18 -6.06
CA HIS A 155 3.21 -6.20 -6.53
C HIS A 155 3.91 -7.45 -7.09
N THR A 156 4.73 -8.13 -6.28
CA THR A 156 5.39 -9.34 -6.80
C THR A 156 5.16 -10.66 -6.11
N HIS A 157 4.37 -10.75 -5.05
CA HIS A 157 4.01 -12.07 -4.54
C HIS A 157 2.55 -12.30 -4.18
N PHE A 158 1.65 -11.34 -4.48
CA PHE A 158 0.22 -11.58 -4.27
C PHE A 158 -0.45 -12.44 -5.36
N CYS A 159 0.18 -12.60 -6.53
CA CYS A 159 -0.51 -13.15 -7.70
C CYS A 159 0.05 -14.48 -8.26
N ASN A 160 1.06 -15.12 -7.66
CA ASN A 160 1.74 -16.26 -8.32
C ASN A 160 1.95 -17.54 -7.48
N THR A 161 1.23 -17.71 -6.38
CA THR A 161 1.09 -19.03 -5.74
C THR A 161 -0.29 -19.59 -6.04
N THR A 162 -0.40 -20.31 -7.16
CA THR A 162 -1.38 -21.38 -7.35
C THR A 162 -1.10 -22.49 -6.35
N SER A 163 -1.53 -22.28 -5.10
CA SER A 163 -1.79 -23.33 -4.11
C SER A 163 -2.64 -22.69 -3.03
N GLU A 164 -3.87 -23.15 -2.96
CA GLU A 164 -4.90 -22.85 -1.96
C GLU A 164 -4.31 -22.55 -0.56
N THR A 165 -4.14 -21.28 -0.23
CA THR A 165 -4.11 -20.79 1.16
C THR A 165 -4.29 -19.27 1.13
N TRP A 166 -5.47 -18.85 1.58
CA TRP A 166 -5.90 -17.46 1.68
C TRP A 166 -5.06 -16.70 2.71
N ILE A 167 -4.19 -15.78 2.28
CA ILE A 167 -3.33 -14.98 3.19
C ILE A 167 -3.98 -13.65 3.62
N PHE A 168 -5.17 -13.32 3.11
CA PHE A 168 -6.08 -12.41 3.83
C PHE A 168 -7.37 -13.14 4.16
N GLY A 169 -7.52 -13.51 5.43
CA GLY A 169 -8.80 -13.91 6.02
C GLY A 169 -9.79 -12.76 5.99
N TRP A 170 -10.41 -12.55 4.83
CA TRP A 170 -11.69 -11.91 4.67
C TRP A 170 -12.70 -13.05 4.49
N PRO A 171 -13.58 -13.33 5.46
CA PRO A 171 -14.70 -14.21 5.20
C PRO A 171 -15.48 -13.61 4.04
N SER A 172 -15.67 -14.41 3.00
CA SER A 172 -16.54 -14.15 1.88
C SER A 172 -17.86 -13.57 2.39
N LEU A 173 -18.04 -12.25 2.23
CA LEU A 173 -19.38 -11.69 2.15
C LEU A 173 -19.90 -12.10 0.77
N CYS A 174 -20.38 -13.34 0.69
CA CYS A 174 -21.30 -13.76 -0.34
C CYS A 174 -22.53 -12.86 -0.23
N LEU A 175 -22.53 -11.78 -1.00
CA LEU A 175 -23.77 -11.19 -1.49
C LEU A 175 -24.36 -12.17 -2.51
N THR A 176 -24.97 -13.24 -2.02
CA THR A 176 -26.02 -13.94 -2.75
C THR A 176 -27.33 -13.40 -2.21
N GLY A 177 -27.89 -12.45 -2.97
CA GLY A 177 -29.31 -12.18 -2.88
C GLY A 177 -30.07 -13.36 -3.46
N GLN A 178 -31.01 -13.88 -2.66
CA GLN A 178 -32.36 -14.22 -3.07
C GLN A 178 -33.26 -14.02 -1.85
#